data_AF-A0A3M1G4W5-F1
#
_entry.id   AF-A0A3M1G4W5-F1
#
_cell.length_a   1.000
_cell.length_b   1.000
_cell.length_c   1.000
_cell.angle_alpha   90.00
_cell.angle_beta   90.00
_cell.angle_gamma   90.00
#
_symmetry.space_group_name_H-M   'P 1'
#
loop_
_entity.id
_entity.type
_entity.pdbx_description
1 polymer ?
#
loop_
_entity_poly.entity_id
_entity_poly.type
_entity_poly.pdbx_seq_one_letter_code
_entity_poly.pdbx_strand_id
1 'polypeptide(L)'
;MNEIPLILFGLGGVGRSFVRQILDLRDYHADKYDLHLRFLAFCDSRGAVLEPTEGFSDQQVHELLQLKEQGGSLSQHLLGGIQDDLAAIVDIAGQPGTIVVDCTATEATVPALFLALDRNYQVVLANKKPLTMQQEVYDRLTRAGTTAGDPITLSQSRWETTVGAGLPVIATLNRLVASGDEIVRIAGAFSGTLGYVMTGLQEGRAFSEIVQDAYRQGYTEPDPRDDLGGVDVARKALILARGMGWRLDLSDVSVQSLYPEALAERTVD
;
A
#
# COMPACT_ATOMS: atom_id res chain seq x y z
N MET A 1 -21.56 19.60 0.11
CA MET A 1 -20.18 19.12 0.21
C MET A 1 -20.10 17.99 1.19
N ASN A 2 -19.93 16.79 0.66
CA ASN A 2 -19.72 15.56 1.41
C ASN A 2 -18.26 15.49 1.88
N GLU A 3 -18.05 15.58 3.19
CA GLU A 3 -16.72 15.47 3.77
C GLU A 3 -16.39 14.02 4.10
N ILE A 4 -15.27 13.54 3.58
CA ILE A 4 -14.76 12.21 3.88
C ILE A 4 -13.48 12.34 4.73
N PRO A 5 -13.53 11.94 6.00
CA PRO A 5 -12.37 12.00 6.88
C PRO A 5 -11.36 10.91 6.55
N LEU A 6 -10.08 11.27 6.53
CA LEU A 6 -8.96 10.39 6.20
C LEU A 6 -7.98 10.29 7.37
N ILE A 7 -7.56 9.07 7.69
CA ILE A 7 -6.39 8.80 8.53
C ILE A 7 -5.32 8.18 7.62
N LEU A 8 -4.14 8.79 7.54
CA LEU A 8 -3.05 8.30 6.67
C LEU A 8 -1.93 7.68 7.49
N PHE A 9 -1.70 6.38 7.30
CA PHE A 9 -0.52 5.68 7.79
C PHE A 9 0.57 5.68 6.71
N GLY A 10 1.73 6.25 7.05
CA GLY A 10 2.90 6.26 6.18
C GLY A 10 2.94 7.47 5.25
N LEU A 11 3.48 8.59 5.73
CA LEU A 11 3.80 9.77 4.90
C LEU A 11 5.17 9.64 4.19
N GLY A 12 5.39 8.49 3.54
CA GLY A 12 6.57 8.18 2.72
C GLY A 12 6.42 8.64 1.26
N GLY A 13 7.13 8.01 0.32
CA GLY A 13 7.03 8.32 -1.11
C GLY A 13 5.59 8.23 -1.65
N VAL A 14 4.93 7.08 -1.44
CA VAL A 14 3.53 6.86 -1.86
C VAL A 14 2.58 7.78 -1.13
N GLY A 15 2.67 7.86 0.21
CA GLY A 15 1.78 8.71 1.02
C GLY A 15 1.86 10.18 0.63
N ARG A 16 3.06 10.74 0.42
CA ARG A 16 3.21 12.14 -0.02
C ARG A 16 2.61 12.38 -1.40
N SER A 17 2.83 11.45 -2.34
CA SER A 17 2.25 11.56 -3.68
C SER A 17 0.72 11.50 -3.66
N PHE A 18 0.13 10.64 -2.81
CA PHE A 18 -1.30 10.57 -2.58
C PHE A 18 -1.85 11.88 -2.03
N VAL A 19 -1.22 12.45 -1.00
CA VAL A 19 -1.64 13.73 -0.41
C VAL A 19 -1.56 14.87 -1.42
N ARG A 20 -0.47 14.99 -2.20
CA ARG A 20 -0.35 16.02 -3.24
C ARG A 20 -1.47 15.90 -4.28
N GLN A 21 -1.74 14.69 -4.76
CA GLN A 21 -2.85 14.47 -5.71
C GLN A 21 -4.21 14.90 -5.14
N ILE A 22 -4.45 14.71 -3.83
CA ILE A 22 -5.67 15.18 -3.19
C ILE A 22 -5.75 16.71 -3.17
N LEU A 23 -4.65 17.39 -2.82
CA LEU A 23 -4.60 18.86 -2.81
C LEU A 23 -4.75 19.43 -4.22
N ASP A 24 -4.01 18.90 -5.20
CA ASP A 24 -4.02 19.35 -6.59
C ASP A 24 -5.39 19.17 -7.25
N LEU A 25 -6.18 18.17 -6.81
CA LEU A 25 -7.50 17.84 -7.36
C LEU A 25 -8.65 18.28 -6.45
N ARG A 26 -8.41 19.06 -5.39
CA ARG A 26 -9.45 19.42 -4.41
C ARG A 26 -10.63 20.14 -5.05
N ASP A 27 -10.36 21.18 -5.86
CA ASP A 27 -11.39 21.93 -6.57
C ASP A 27 -12.17 21.04 -7.54
N TYR A 28 -11.45 20.17 -8.26
CA TYR A 28 -12.08 19.22 -9.18
C TYR A 28 -13.01 18.23 -8.44
N HIS A 29 -12.59 17.71 -7.30
CA HIS A 29 -13.43 16.81 -6.48
C HIS A 29 -14.65 17.53 -5.91
N ALA A 30 -14.49 18.77 -5.44
CA ALA A 30 -15.58 19.59 -4.92
C ALA A 30 -16.60 19.91 -6.02
N ASP A 31 -16.15 20.43 -7.16
CA ASP A 31 -17.04 20.87 -8.24
C ASP A 31 -17.73 19.70 -8.94
N LYS A 32 -17.01 18.59 -9.17
CA LYS A 32 -17.51 17.48 -9.97
C LYS A 32 -18.29 16.44 -9.18
N TYR A 33 -17.89 16.21 -7.93
CA TYR A 33 -18.41 15.10 -7.11
C TYR A 33 -19.00 15.55 -5.77
N ASP A 34 -19.07 16.86 -5.50
CA ASP A 34 -19.44 17.40 -4.18
C ASP A 34 -18.61 16.77 -3.04
N LEU A 35 -17.34 16.46 -3.30
CA LEU A 35 -16.49 15.66 -2.43
C LEU A 35 -15.33 16.49 -1.85
N HIS A 36 -15.15 16.42 -0.54
CA HIS A 36 -14.00 17.00 0.14
C HIS A 36 -13.29 15.95 1.02
N LEU A 37 -12.07 15.60 0.62
CA LEU A 37 -11.22 14.67 1.37
C LEU A 37 -10.46 15.46 2.45
N ARG A 38 -10.74 15.15 3.72
CA ARG A 38 -10.23 15.90 4.88
C ARG A 38 -9.36 15.00 5.75
N PHE A 39 -8.10 15.38 5.96
CA PHE A 39 -7.18 14.59 6.78
C PHE A 39 -7.38 14.88 8.27
N LEU A 40 -7.56 13.85 9.08
CA LEU A 40 -7.65 13.92 10.54
C LEU A 40 -6.35 13.50 11.23
N ALA A 41 -5.56 12.66 10.59
CA ALA A 41 -4.27 12.22 11.14
C ALA A 41 -3.28 11.84 10.04
N PHE A 42 -2.01 12.11 10.30
CA PHE A 42 -0.87 11.61 9.52
C PHE A 42 0.08 10.86 10.45
N CYS A 43 0.55 9.70 10.00
CA CYS A 43 1.55 8.90 10.73
C CYS A 43 2.77 8.62 9.85
N ASP A 44 3.95 8.55 10.46
CA ASP A 44 5.15 7.96 9.88
C ASP A 44 5.73 6.90 10.84
N SER A 45 6.93 6.37 10.55
CA SER A 45 7.52 5.30 11.35
C SER A 45 7.94 5.72 12.77
N ARG A 46 7.87 7.00 13.12
CA ARG A 46 8.38 7.55 14.39
C ARG A 46 7.37 8.44 15.12
N GLY A 47 6.37 8.98 14.43
CA GLY A 47 5.41 9.88 15.04
C GLY A 47 4.13 10.08 14.27
N ALA A 48 3.19 10.79 14.89
CA ALA A 48 1.92 11.17 14.32
C ALA A 48 1.55 12.61 14.66
N VAL A 49 0.72 13.20 13.81
CA VAL A 49 0.03 14.48 14.04
C VAL A 49 -1.46 14.23 13.87
N LEU A 50 -2.28 14.81 14.75
CA LEU A 50 -3.73 14.60 14.78
C LEU A 50 -4.44 15.97 14.83
N GLU A 51 -5.52 16.08 14.08
CA GLU A 51 -6.49 17.19 14.14
C GLU A 51 -7.90 16.61 13.96
N PRO A 52 -8.44 15.95 15.01
CA PRO A 52 -9.66 15.16 14.89
C PRO A 52 -10.94 16.00 14.81
N THR A 53 -10.89 17.29 15.17
CA THR A 53 -12.09 18.13 15.25
C THR A 53 -12.35 18.81 13.90
N GLU A 54 -11.40 19.63 13.46
CA GLU A 54 -11.55 20.45 12.25
C GLU A 54 -10.89 19.80 11.04
N GLY A 55 -10.04 18.78 11.23
CA GLY A 55 -9.14 18.30 10.19
C GLY A 55 -8.03 19.31 9.86
N PHE A 56 -6.97 18.84 9.21
CA PHE A 56 -5.88 19.70 8.78
C PHE A 56 -6.32 20.61 7.62
N SER A 57 -6.04 21.91 7.74
CA SER A 57 -6.10 22.85 6.63
C SER A 57 -5.03 22.56 5.58
N ASP A 58 -5.23 23.00 4.34
CA ASP A 58 -4.27 22.78 3.25
C ASP A 58 -2.89 23.35 3.56
N GLN A 59 -2.83 24.50 4.23
CA GLN A 59 -1.56 25.08 4.68
C GLN A 59 -0.82 24.12 5.64
N GLN A 60 -1.51 23.59 6.65
CA GLN A 60 -0.90 22.64 7.59
C GLN A 60 -0.47 21.36 6.85
N VAL A 61 -1.28 20.85 5.91
CA VAL A 61 -0.89 19.67 5.11
C VAL A 61 0.39 19.95 4.30
N HIS A 62 0.53 21.13 3.70
CA HIS A 62 1.75 21.53 3.00
C HIS A 62 2.97 21.61 3.93
N GLU A 63 2.82 22.13 5.15
CA GLU A 63 3.89 22.17 6.16
C GLU A 63 4.37 20.76 6.52
N LEU A 64 3.45 19.80 6.68
CA LEU A 64 3.77 18.39 6.94
C LEU A 64 4.51 17.75 5.75
N LEU A 65 4.09 18.04 4.51
CA LEU A 65 4.77 17.54 3.31
C LEU A 65 6.21 18.07 3.22
N GLN A 66 6.42 19.36 3.45
CA GLN A 66 7.74 20.00 3.44
C GLN A 66 8.67 19.40 4.50
N LEU A 67 8.17 19.18 5.72
CA LEU A 67 8.92 18.52 6.78
C LEU A 67 9.41 17.13 6.33
N LYS A 68 8.55 16.33 5.70
CA LYS A 68 8.91 15.01 5.19
C LYS A 68 9.87 15.06 4.00
N GLU A 69 9.76 16.06 3.13
CA GLU A 69 10.70 16.30 2.02
C GLU A 69 12.12 16.60 2.49
N GLN A 70 12.25 17.29 3.63
CA GLN A 70 13.53 17.57 4.28
C GLN A 70 14.07 16.38 5.10
N GLY A 71 13.41 15.22 5.05
CA GLY A 71 13.81 14.02 5.80
C GLY A 71 13.37 14.02 7.27
N GLY A 72 12.58 15.01 7.69
CA GLY A 72 12.04 15.10 9.04
C GLY A 72 11.06 13.98 9.38
N SER A 73 10.81 13.80 10.68
CA SER A 73 9.72 12.95 11.19
C SER A 73 8.56 13.79 11.68
N LEU A 74 7.35 13.26 11.58
CA LEU A 74 6.16 13.87 12.18
C LEU A 74 6.28 14.08 13.69
N SER A 75 7.07 13.27 14.40
CA SER A 75 7.38 13.49 15.83
C SER A 75 8.13 14.81 16.12
N GLN A 76 8.74 15.42 15.10
CA GLN A 76 9.47 16.68 15.19
C GLN A 76 8.60 17.90 14.85
N HIS A 77 7.37 17.68 14.37
CA HIS A 77 6.42 18.75 14.07
C HIS A 77 5.89 19.38 15.37
N LEU A 78 5.47 20.64 15.34
CA LEU A 78 4.93 21.34 16.51
C LEU A 78 3.70 20.63 17.12
N LEU A 79 2.86 20.06 16.25
CA LEU A 79 1.68 19.27 16.62
C LEU A 79 1.98 17.75 16.73
N GLY A 80 3.27 17.38 16.66
CA GLY A 80 3.74 16.01 16.57
C GLY A 80 3.91 15.33 17.91
N GLY A 81 3.55 14.05 17.95
CA GLY A 81 3.85 13.15 19.07
C GLY A 81 4.61 11.91 18.59
N ILE A 82 5.32 11.26 19.50
CA ILE A 82 5.82 9.89 19.26
C ILE A 82 4.61 8.98 19.15
N GLN A 83 4.67 8.07 18.18
CA GLN A 83 3.61 7.11 17.92
C GLN A 83 4.19 5.70 17.91
N ASP A 84 3.63 4.83 18.74
CA ASP A 84 3.94 3.40 18.83
C ASP A 84 2.69 2.50 18.64
N ASP A 85 1.49 3.05 18.88
CA ASP A 85 0.23 2.35 18.66
C ASP A 85 -0.66 3.05 17.60
N LEU A 86 -0.78 2.44 16.42
CA LEU A 86 -1.63 2.96 15.33
C LEU A 86 -3.12 2.75 15.60
N ALA A 87 -3.49 1.76 16.43
CA ALA A 87 -4.88 1.51 16.78
C ALA A 87 -5.42 2.64 17.66
N ALA A 88 -4.60 3.15 18.59
CA ALA A 88 -4.92 4.35 19.36
C ALA A 88 -5.19 5.57 18.45
N ILE A 89 -4.44 5.73 17.35
CA ILE A 89 -4.71 6.80 16.37
C ILE A 89 -6.09 6.65 15.73
N VAL A 90 -6.48 5.43 15.35
CA VAL A 90 -7.82 5.17 14.80
C VAL A 90 -8.91 5.47 15.82
N ASP A 91 -8.70 5.12 17.09
CA ASP A 91 -9.68 5.35 18.15
C ASP A 91 -9.85 6.84 18.49
N ILE A 92 -8.75 7.59 18.53
CA ILE A 92 -8.74 9.01 18.88
C ILE A 92 -9.19 9.89 17.71
N ALA A 93 -8.69 9.62 16.50
CA ALA A 93 -8.93 10.46 15.34
C ALA A 93 -10.13 10.03 14.50
N GLY A 94 -10.52 8.76 14.57
CA GLY A 94 -11.58 8.23 13.72
C GLY A 94 -12.95 8.78 14.08
N GLN A 95 -13.76 9.04 13.06
CA GLN A 95 -15.16 9.45 13.20
C GLN A 95 -16.04 8.74 12.15
N PRO A 96 -17.38 8.79 12.22
CA PRO A 96 -18.24 8.13 11.25
C PRO A 96 -17.88 8.49 9.80
N GLY A 97 -17.74 7.48 8.95
CA GLY A 97 -17.34 7.66 7.54
C GLY A 97 -15.83 7.77 7.30
N THR A 98 -14.99 7.61 8.33
CA THR A 98 -13.53 7.63 8.17
C THR A 98 -13.04 6.55 7.20
N ILE A 99 -12.04 6.92 6.39
CA ILE A 99 -11.22 6.01 5.60
C ILE A 99 -9.80 5.99 6.17
N VAL A 100 -9.32 4.81 6.56
CA VAL A 100 -7.94 4.59 6.96
C VAL A 100 -7.13 4.15 5.74
N VAL A 101 -6.11 4.93 5.39
CA VAL A 101 -5.25 4.69 4.23
C VAL A 101 -3.88 4.19 4.71
N ASP A 102 -3.50 2.97 4.31
CA ASP A 102 -2.22 2.36 4.63
C ASP A 102 -1.25 2.45 3.44
N CYS A 103 -0.36 3.44 3.52
CA CYS A 103 0.78 3.62 2.62
C CYS A 103 2.12 3.23 3.29
N THR A 104 2.08 2.40 4.33
CA THR A 104 3.28 1.90 5.01
C THR A 104 3.87 0.68 4.29
N ALA A 105 4.99 0.18 4.82
CA ALA A 105 5.63 -1.06 4.38
C ALA A 105 5.81 -2.05 5.55
N THR A 106 4.86 -2.09 6.49
CA THR A 106 4.93 -2.92 7.71
C THR A 106 3.66 -3.72 7.96
N GLU A 107 3.78 -4.82 8.68
CA GLU A 107 2.64 -5.65 9.14
C GLU A 107 2.02 -5.09 10.42
N ALA A 108 2.73 -4.18 11.11
CA ALA A 108 2.29 -3.58 12.37
C ALA A 108 1.01 -2.74 12.25
N THR A 109 0.52 -2.45 11.04
CA THR A 109 -0.74 -1.74 10.81
C THR A 109 -1.97 -2.62 11.07
N VAL A 110 -1.85 -3.95 11.03
CA VAL A 110 -2.98 -4.90 11.09
C VAL A 110 -3.93 -4.67 12.27
N PRO A 111 -3.47 -4.48 13.52
CA PRO A 111 -4.38 -4.20 14.64
C PRO A 111 -5.22 -2.94 14.43
N ALA A 112 -4.62 -1.88 13.87
CA ALA A 112 -5.31 -0.62 13.58
C ALA A 112 -6.31 -0.76 12.42
N LEU A 113 -5.95 -1.51 11.37
CA LEU A 113 -6.84 -1.81 10.24
C LEU A 113 -8.06 -2.61 10.69
N PHE A 114 -7.87 -3.61 11.57
CA PHE A 114 -8.96 -4.36 12.17
C PHE A 114 -9.86 -3.49 13.04
N LEU A 115 -9.28 -2.64 13.89
CA LEU A 115 -10.08 -1.70 14.69
C LEU A 115 -10.91 -0.77 13.79
N ALA A 116 -10.34 -0.28 12.68
CA ALA A 116 -11.07 0.53 11.72
C ALA A 116 -12.30 -0.20 11.16
N LEU A 117 -12.13 -1.45 10.72
CA LEU A 117 -13.23 -2.28 10.22
C LEU A 117 -14.29 -2.57 11.31
N ASP A 118 -13.85 -2.85 12.54
CA ASP A 118 -14.75 -3.08 13.68
C ASP A 118 -15.57 -1.83 14.03
N ARG A 119 -15.04 -0.63 13.74
CA ARG A 119 -15.73 0.67 13.86
C ARG A 119 -16.58 1.04 12.63
N ASN A 120 -16.71 0.15 11.66
CA ASN A 120 -17.36 0.39 10.36
C ASN A 120 -16.72 1.51 9.53
N TYR A 121 -15.42 1.77 9.74
CA TYR A 121 -14.64 2.61 8.85
C TYR A 121 -14.25 1.82 7.61
N GLN A 122 -13.76 2.54 6.60
CA GLN A 122 -13.24 1.94 5.38
C GLN A 122 -11.72 1.89 5.42
N VAL A 123 -11.13 0.97 4.67
CA VAL A 123 -9.69 0.76 4.60
C VAL A 123 -9.22 0.84 3.15
N VAL A 124 -8.13 1.54 2.88
CA VAL A 124 -7.48 1.58 1.57
C VAL A 124 -6.01 1.20 1.75
N LEU A 125 -5.57 0.15 1.06
CA LEU A 125 -4.23 -0.43 1.20
C LEU A 125 -3.42 -0.16 -0.06
N ALA A 126 -2.29 0.53 0.08
CA ALA A 126 -1.15 0.42 -0.83
C ALA A 126 -0.08 -0.56 -0.29
N ASN A 127 -0.13 -0.83 1.01
CA ASN A 127 0.70 -1.82 1.68
C ASN A 127 0.26 -3.25 1.35
N LYS A 128 1.20 -4.05 0.85
CA LYS A 128 0.97 -5.46 0.48
C LYS A 128 1.06 -6.42 1.66
N LYS A 129 1.86 -6.09 2.68
CA LYS A 129 2.23 -7.05 3.73
C LYS A 129 1.01 -7.61 4.47
N PRO A 130 0.02 -6.79 4.88
CA PRO A 130 -1.20 -7.29 5.50
C PRO A 130 -1.99 -8.29 4.64
N LEU A 131 -1.91 -8.17 3.31
CA LEU A 131 -2.62 -9.05 2.38
C LEU A 131 -1.86 -10.35 2.06
N THR A 132 -0.59 -10.44 2.46
CA THR A 132 0.31 -11.55 2.12
C THR A 132 0.90 -12.27 3.33
N MET A 133 0.46 -11.91 4.53
CA MET A 133 0.75 -12.65 5.76
C MET A 133 -0.23 -13.84 5.89
N GLN A 134 -0.71 -14.16 7.09
CA GLN A 134 -1.66 -15.26 7.30
C GLN A 134 -2.95 -15.07 6.49
N GLN A 135 -3.50 -16.18 6.00
CA GLN A 135 -4.75 -16.20 5.23
C GLN A 135 -5.92 -15.56 6.01
N GLU A 136 -6.00 -15.75 7.33
CA GLU A 136 -7.05 -15.18 8.18
C GLU A 136 -7.03 -13.65 8.19
N VAL A 137 -5.83 -13.05 8.09
CA VAL A 137 -5.69 -11.59 8.00
C VAL A 137 -6.21 -11.09 6.66
N TYR A 138 -5.86 -11.78 5.57
CA TYR A 138 -6.39 -11.48 4.25
C TYR A 138 -7.92 -11.59 4.21
N ASP A 139 -8.48 -12.69 4.72
CA ASP A 139 -9.92 -12.95 4.73
C ASP A 139 -10.66 -11.84 5.50
N ARG A 140 -10.14 -11.45 6.68
CA ARG A 140 -10.74 -10.40 7.50
C ARG A 140 -10.63 -9.01 6.85
N LEU A 141 -9.49 -8.68 6.25
CA LEU A 141 -9.30 -7.38 5.58
C LEU A 141 -10.18 -7.26 4.34
N THR A 142 -10.22 -8.29 3.50
CA THR A 142 -10.91 -8.22 2.21
C THR A 142 -12.39 -8.55 2.30
N ARG A 143 -12.81 -9.24 3.38
CA ARG A 143 -14.09 -9.96 3.46
C ARG A 143 -14.31 -10.92 2.29
N ALA A 144 -13.26 -11.24 1.54
CA ALA A 144 -13.26 -12.37 0.62
C ALA A 144 -13.24 -13.61 1.52
N GLY A 145 -14.42 -14.19 1.75
CA GLY A 145 -14.60 -15.23 2.75
C GLY A 145 -15.66 -14.93 3.80
N THR A 146 -16.71 -14.16 3.49
CA THR A 146 -17.99 -14.45 4.14
C THR A 146 -18.25 -15.94 3.97
N THR A 147 -18.33 -16.63 5.10
CA THR A 147 -18.82 -18.00 5.19
C THR A 147 -20.04 -18.16 4.30
N ALA A 148 -20.11 -19.25 3.54
CA ALA A 148 -21.24 -19.58 2.69
C ALA A 148 -22.57 -19.23 3.39
N GLY A 149 -23.28 -18.19 2.91
CA GLY A 149 -24.57 -17.78 3.44
C GLY A 149 -24.80 -16.28 3.64
N ASP A 150 -23.75 -15.46 3.82
CA ASP A 150 -23.95 -14.01 3.95
C ASP A 150 -24.03 -13.31 2.60
N PRO A 151 -24.94 -12.32 2.41
CA PRO A 151 -24.99 -11.50 1.20
C PRO A 151 -23.63 -10.87 0.91
N ILE A 152 -23.24 -10.83 -0.36
CA ILE A 152 -22.04 -10.13 -0.81
C ILE A 152 -22.25 -8.63 -0.56
N THR A 153 -21.87 -8.16 0.63
CA THR A 153 -21.74 -6.73 0.90
C THR A 153 -20.45 -6.24 0.25
N LEU A 154 -20.49 -5.06 -0.38
CA LEU A 154 -19.28 -4.39 -0.87
C LEU A 154 -18.25 -4.35 0.27
N SER A 155 -17.05 -4.86 0.03
CA SER A 155 -16.00 -4.88 1.05
C SER A 155 -15.71 -3.45 1.52
N GLN A 156 -15.47 -3.30 2.83
CA GLN A 156 -15.02 -2.03 3.41
C GLN A 156 -13.57 -1.71 3.05
N SER A 157 -12.88 -2.59 2.31
CA SER A 157 -11.47 -2.47 1.97
C SER A 157 -11.21 -2.40 0.48
N ARG A 158 -10.28 -1.54 0.06
CA ARG A 158 -9.76 -1.48 -1.31
C ARG A 158 -8.23 -1.61 -1.32
N TRP A 159 -7.67 -2.26 -2.33
CA TRP A 159 -6.23 -2.50 -2.39
C TRP A 159 -5.67 -2.44 -3.83
N GLU A 160 -6.27 -1.62 -4.69
CA GLU A 160 -5.95 -1.56 -6.13
C GLU A 160 -4.44 -1.40 -6.39
N THR A 161 -3.79 -0.51 -5.65
CA THR A 161 -2.40 -0.13 -5.89
C THR A 161 -1.38 -1.19 -5.44
N THR A 162 -1.84 -2.24 -4.77
CA THR A 162 -0.98 -3.35 -4.32
C THR A 162 -0.46 -4.21 -5.48
N VAL A 163 -1.20 -4.29 -6.60
CA VAL A 163 -0.80 -5.02 -7.80
C VAL A 163 -1.07 -4.17 -9.03
N GLY A 164 -0.06 -3.92 -9.85
CA GLY A 164 -0.20 -3.11 -11.06
C GLY A 164 -0.12 -1.60 -10.84
N ALA A 165 0.14 -1.14 -9.61
CA ALA A 165 0.27 0.28 -9.26
C ALA A 165 -0.96 1.11 -9.66
N GLY A 166 -0.90 1.89 -10.74
CA GLY A 166 -2.04 2.67 -11.24
C GLY A 166 -2.97 1.90 -12.20
N LEU A 167 -2.61 0.68 -12.57
CA LEU A 167 -3.40 -0.15 -13.50
C LEU A 167 -4.59 -0.79 -12.77
N PRO A 168 -5.76 -0.92 -13.41
CA PRO A 168 -6.96 -1.49 -12.79
C PRO A 168 -6.91 -3.03 -12.76
N VAL A 169 -5.95 -3.61 -12.05
CA VAL A 169 -5.75 -5.06 -11.96
C VAL A 169 -6.73 -5.71 -10.97
N ILE A 170 -6.81 -5.20 -9.74
CA ILE A 170 -7.62 -5.79 -8.67
C ILE A 170 -9.11 -5.61 -8.98
N ALA A 171 -9.51 -4.41 -9.42
CA ALA A 171 -10.89 -4.16 -9.82
C ALA A 171 -11.32 -5.07 -10.99
N THR A 172 -10.43 -5.31 -11.95
CA THR A 172 -10.72 -6.22 -13.07
C THR A 172 -10.84 -7.66 -12.60
N LEU A 173 -9.91 -8.14 -11.77
CA LEU A 173 -9.95 -9.46 -11.16
C LEU A 173 -11.27 -9.67 -10.39
N ASN A 174 -11.61 -8.75 -9.49
CA ASN A 174 -12.82 -8.85 -8.69
C ASN A 174 -14.10 -8.84 -9.55
N ARG A 175 -14.12 -8.09 -10.65
CA ARG A 175 -15.25 -8.09 -11.59
C ARG A 175 -15.41 -9.43 -12.31
N LEU A 176 -14.32 -10.02 -12.79
CA LEU A 176 -14.31 -11.34 -13.44
C LEU A 176 -14.77 -12.45 -12.47
N VAL A 177 -14.26 -12.44 -11.24
CA VAL A 177 -14.70 -13.39 -10.21
C VAL A 177 -16.17 -13.20 -9.88
N ALA A 178 -16.64 -11.95 -9.75
CA ALA A 178 -18.03 -11.65 -9.45
C ALA A 178 -19.01 -11.97 -10.60
N SER A 179 -18.57 -11.93 -11.87
CA SER A 179 -19.36 -12.37 -13.02
C SER A 179 -19.45 -13.90 -13.14
N GLY A 180 -18.65 -14.64 -12.37
CA GLY A 180 -18.55 -16.09 -12.46
C GLY A 180 -17.63 -16.58 -13.57
N ASP A 181 -16.78 -15.70 -14.11
CA ASP A 181 -15.79 -16.09 -15.11
C ASP A 181 -14.69 -16.95 -14.47
N GLU A 182 -14.26 -18.00 -15.18
CA GLU A 182 -13.14 -18.83 -14.77
C GLU A 182 -11.83 -18.23 -15.25
N ILE A 183 -10.98 -17.81 -14.30
CA ILE A 183 -9.67 -17.26 -14.62
C ILE A 183 -8.67 -18.42 -14.78
N VAL A 184 -8.36 -18.73 -16.03
CA VAL A 184 -7.45 -19.86 -16.37
C VAL A 184 -5.98 -19.50 -16.13
N ARG A 185 -5.59 -18.23 -16.36
CA ARG A 185 -4.19 -17.79 -16.22
C ARG A 185 -4.09 -16.28 -16.05
N ILE A 186 -3.21 -15.85 -15.14
CA ILE A 186 -2.70 -14.49 -15.07
C ILE A 186 -1.20 -14.53 -15.37
N ALA A 187 -0.74 -13.69 -16.30
CA ALA A 187 0.68 -13.52 -16.62
C ALA A 187 0.98 -12.04 -16.83
N GLY A 188 2.12 -11.58 -16.35
CA GLY A 188 2.49 -10.17 -16.47
C GLY A 188 3.87 -9.86 -15.88
N ALA A 189 4.36 -8.66 -16.19
CA ALA A 189 5.55 -8.09 -15.58
C ALA A 189 5.13 -7.28 -14.34
N PHE A 190 5.45 -7.80 -13.16
CA PHE A 190 4.96 -7.23 -11.89
C PHE A 190 5.96 -6.32 -11.18
N SER A 191 7.21 -6.21 -11.67
CA SER A 191 8.24 -5.34 -11.08
C SER A 191 8.88 -4.45 -12.14
N GLY A 192 8.92 -3.14 -11.88
CA GLY A 192 9.59 -2.16 -12.73
C GLY A 192 11.10 -2.38 -12.75
N THR A 193 11.71 -2.65 -11.59
CA THR A 193 13.13 -2.92 -11.43
C THR A 193 13.56 -4.16 -12.22
N LEU A 194 12.81 -5.26 -12.11
CA LEU A 194 13.09 -6.46 -12.90
C LEU A 194 12.83 -6.23 -14.39
N GLY A 195 11.81 -5.45 -14.75
CA GLY A 195 11.56 -5.03 -16.13
C GLY A 195 12.74 -4.25 -16.73
N TYR A 196 13.31 -3.32 -15.96
CA TYR A 196 14.51 -2.57 -16.34
C TYR A 196 15.71 -3.49 -16.54
N VAL A 197 15.97 -4.41 -15.59
CA VAL A 197 17.06 -5.38 -15.68
C VAL A 197 16.92 -6.27 -16.92
N MET A 198 15.72 -6.81 -17.16
CA MET A 198 15.45 -7.67 -18.33
C MET A 198 15.58 -6.93 -19.65
N THR A 199 15.20 -5.64 -19.70
CA THR A 199 15.36 -4.81 -20.89
C THR A 199 16.84 -4.63 -21.22
N GLY A 200 17.68 -4.30 -20.23
CA GLY A 200 19.12 -4.18 -20.44
C GLY A 200 19.78 -5.50 -20.87
N LEU A 201 19.32 -6.64 -20.35
CA LEU A 201 19.82 -7.96 -20.76
C LEU A 201 19.45 -8.26 -22.22
N GLN A 202 18.23 -7.90 -22.64
CA GLN A 202 17.79 -8.04 -24.03
C GLN A 202 18.62 -7.18 -25.00
N GLU A 203 19.12 -6.03 -24.53
CA GLU A 203 20.05 -5.17 -25.27
C GLU A 203 21.50 -5.70 -25.29
N GLY A 204 21.77 -6.82 -24.61
CA GLY A 204 23.10 -7.45 -24.58
C GLY A 204 24.07 -6.85 -23.56
N ARG A 205 23.60 -6.00 -22.65
CA ARG A 205 24.43 -5.43 -21.57
C ARG A 205 24.74 -6.48 -20.51
N ALA A 206 25.88 -6.34 -19.82
CA ALA A 206 26.24 -7.25 -18.74
C ALA A 206 25.32 -7.07 -17.52
N PHE A 207 24.90 -8.17 -16.89
CA PHE A 207 24.01 -8.15 -15.72
C PHE A 207 24.53 -7.23 -14.59
N SER A 208 25.82 -7.32 -14.28
CA SER A 208 26.46 -6.50 -13.25
C SER A 208 26.38 -4.99 -13.56
N GLU A 209 26.55 -4.61 -14.82
CA GLU A 209 26.46 -3.20 -15.24
C GLU A 209 25.03 -2.67 -15.11
N ILE A 210 24.03 -3.48 -15.49
CA ILE A 210 22.63 -3.08 -15.42
C ILE A 210 22.18 -2.93 -13.96
N VAL A 211 22.56 -3.87 -13.09
CA VAL A 211 22.23 -3.79 -11.65
C VAL A 211 22.90 -2.59 -11.00
N GLN A 212 24.17 -2.30 -11.31
CA GLN A 212 24.86 -1.09 -10.82
C GLN A 212 24.24 0.20 -11.33
N ASP A 213 23.72 0.20 -12.56
CA ASP A 213 23.01 1.33 -13.14
C ASP A 213 21.65 1.54 -12.47
N ALA A 214 20.87 0.47 -12.29
CA ALA A 214 19.60 0.49 -11.57
C ALA A 214 19.77 0.99 -10.12
N TYR A 215 20.81 0.54 -9.42
CA TYR A 215 21.15 1.03 -8.09
C TYR A 215 21.46 2.53 -8.07
N ARG A 216 22.32 3.00 -8.99
CA ARG A 216 22.67 4.43 -9.11
C ARG A 216 21.48 5.32 -9.45
N GLN A 217 20.52 4.81 -10.22
CA GLN A 217 19.29 5.53 -10.58
C GLN A 217 18.21 5.43 -9.48
N GLY A 218 18.45 4.69 -8.40
CA GLY A 218 17.49 4.50 -7.32
C GLY A 218 16.29 3.63 -7.72
N TYR A 219 16.46 2.74 -8.70
CA TYR A 219 15.44 1.76 -9.08
C TYR A 219 15.42 0.53 -8.19
N THR A 220 16.52 0.26 -7.48
CA THR A 220 16.56 -0.82 -6.49
C THR A 220 16.36 -0.28 -5.08
N GLU A 221 15.99 -1.17 -4.17
CA GLU A 221 16.19 -0.95 -2.73
C GLU A 221 17.69 -0.80 -2.38
N PRO A 222 18.05 -0.33 -1.17
CA PRO A 222 19.44 -0.25 -0.73
C PRO A 222 20.20 -1.58 -0.84
N ASP A 223 19.48 -2.69 -0.72
CA ASP A 223 19.95 -4.01 -1.09
C ASP A 223 19.24 -4.47 -2.39
N PRO A 224 19.93 -4.51 -3.55
CA PRO A 224 19.33 -4.95 -4.80
C PRO A 224 18.75 -6.37 -4.78
N ARG A 225 19.13 -7.21 -3.80
CA ARG A 225 18.60 -8.57 -3.67
C ARG A 225 17.13 -8.58 -3.27
N ASP A 226 16.63 -7.54 -2.62
CA ASP A 226 15.21 -7.43 -2.26
C ASP A 226 14.32 -7.38 -3.51
N ASP A 227 14.80 -6.73 -4.58
CA ASP A 227 14.16 -6.74 -5.89
C ASP A 227 14.45 -8.02 -6.66
N LEU A 228 15.74 -8.35 -6.82
CA LEU A 228 16.22 -9.47 -7.65
C LEU A 228 15.80 -10.85 -7.11
N GLY A 229 15.49 -10.94 -5.81
CA GLY A 229 15.01 -12.13 -5.15
C GLY A 229 13.52 -12.41 -5.42
N GLY A 230 12.81 -11.46 -6.04
CA GLY A 230 11.44 -11.69 -6.52
C GLY A 230 10.35 -11.72 -5.44
N VAL A 231 10.68 -11.41 -4.17
CA VAL A 231 9.72 -11.47 -3.06
C VAL A 231 8.56 -10.48 -3.26
N ASP A 232 8.82 -9.29 -3.80
CA ASP A 232 7.76 -8.32 -4.14
C ASP A 232 6.82 -8.85 -5.23
N VAL A 233 7.36 -9.53 -6.24
CA VAL A 233 6.58 -10.20 -7.30
C VAL A 233 5.76 -11.35 -6.72
N ALA A 234 6.34 -12.15 -5.82
CA ALA A 234 5.66 -13.24 -5.14
C ALA A 234 4.46 -12.74 -4.31
N ARG A 235 4.62 -11.63 -3.58
CA ARG A 235 3.52 -10.98 -2.87
C ARG A 235 2.40 -10.54 -3.81
N LYS A 236 2.73 -9.94 -4.95
CA LYS A 236 1.73 -9.54 -5.96
C LYS A 236 0.99 -10.74 -6.54
N ALA A 237 1.71 -11.82 -6.86
CA ALA A 237 1.11 -13.06 -7.33
C ALA A 237 0.19 -13.69 -6.26
N LEU A 238 0.60 -13.69 -4.98
CA LEU A 238 -0.20 -14.20 -3.88
C LEU A 238 -1.51 -13.41 -3.69
N ILE A 239 -1.46 -12.07 -3.78
CA ILE A 239 -2.67 -11.23 -3.70
C ILE A 239 -3.65 -11.59 -4.82
N LEU A 240 -3.16 -11.80 -6.05
CA LEU A 240 -4.01 -12.21 -7.17
C LEU A 240 -4.58 -13.61 -6.98
N ALA A 241 -3.76 -14.57 -6.54
CA ALA A 241 -4.20 -15.94 -6.26
C ALA A 241 -5.30 -15.97 -5.19
N ARG A 242 -5.09 -15.26 -4.07
CA ARG A 242 -6.09 -15.12 -3.01
C ARG A 242 -7.37 -14.42 -3.52
N GLY A 243 -7.22 -13.43 -4.40
CA GLY A 243 -8.36 -12.76 -5.06
C GLY A 243 -9.18 -13.67 -5.98
N MET A 244 -8.59 -14.74 -6.51
CA MET A 244 -9.29 -15.82 -7.23
C MET A 244 -9.93 -16.86 -6.30
N GLY A 245 -9.86 -16.65 -4.97
CA GLY A 245 -10.40 -17.57 -3.96
C GLY A 245 -9.44 -18.67 -3.52
N TRP A 246 -8.17 -18.64 -3.95
CA TRP A 246 -7.19 -19.64 -3.53
C TRP A 246 -6.72 -19.37 -2.10
N ARG A 247 -6.61 -20.43 -1.29
CA ARG A 247 -6.04 -20.33 0.06
C ARG A 247 -4.59 -20.79 0.00
N LEU A 248 -3.67 -19.85 0.04
CA LEU A 248 -2.23 -20.07 -0.11
C LEU A 248 -1.48 -19.14 0.83
N ASP A 249 -0.27 -19.52 1.19
CA ASP A 249 0.72 -18.70 1.86
C ASP A 249 1.88 -18.35 0.92
N LEU A 250 2.73 -17.40 1.33
CA LEU A 250 3.85 -16.97 0.50
C LEU A 250 4.84 -18.12 0.20
N SER A 251 4.93 -19.11 1.09
CA SER A 251 5.73 -20.32 0.91
C SER A 251 5.24 -21.23 -0.22
N ASP A 252 3.97 -21.10 -0.64
CA ASP A 252 3.42 -21.86 -1.76
C ASP A 252 3.78 -21.25 -3.12
N VAL A 253 4.32 -20.02 -3.12
CA VAL A 253 4.74 -19.32 -4.34
C VAL A 253 6.15 -19.76 -4.71
N SER A 254 6.29 -20.47 -5.83
CA SER A 254 7.61 -20.79 -6.39
C SER A 254 8.27 -19.51 -6.94
N VAL A 255 9.41 -19.15 -6.38
CA VAL A 255 10.20 -17.97 -6.78
C VAL A 255 11.58 -18.42 -7.25
N GLN A 256 12.00 -17.91 -8.40
CA GLN A 256 13.37 -18.07 -8.89
C GLN A 256 14.05 -16.71 -8.88
N SER A 257 15.07 -16.56 -8.04
CA SER A 257 15.88 -15.34 -7.95
C SER A 257 16.72 -15.12 -9.21
N LEU A 258 17.02 -13.85 -9.51
CA LEU A 258 17.96 -13.47 -10.58
C LEU A 258 19.44 -13.52 -10.14
N TYR A 259 19.70 -13.97 -8.91
CA TYR A 259 21.04 -14.20 -8.40
C TYR A 259 21.16 -15.63 -7.85
N PRO A 260 22.36 -16.25 -7.91
CA PRO A 260 22.60 -17.55 -7.33
C PRO A 260 22.57 -17.49 -5.79
N GLU A 261 22.14 -18.58 -5.16
CA GLU A 261 21.98 -18.70 -3.69
C GLU A 261 23.24 -18.29 -2.90
N ALA A 262 24.43 -18.53 -3.45
CA ALA A 262 25.72 -18.14 -2.86
C ALA A 262 25.90 -16.62 -2.64
N LEU A 263 25.01 -15.78 -3.20
CA LEU A 263 24.98 -14.33 -3.00
C LEU A 263 23.90 -13.87 -2.00
N ALA A 264 23.01 -14.76 -1.56
CA ALA A 264 21.89 -14.43 -0.67
C ALA A 264 22.35 -13.88 0.69
N GLU A 265 23.48 -14.38 1.22
CA GLU A 265 23.99 -14.02 2.56
C GLU A 265 25.21 -13.09 2.53
N ARG A 266 25.60 -12.56 1.36
CA ARG A 266 26.77 -11.67 1.26
C ARG A 266 26.48 -10.24 1.73
N THR A 267 27.52 -9.45 1.95
CA THR A 267 27.38 -7.99 2.05
C THR A 267 27.16 -7.40 0.66
N VAL A 268 26.47 -6.26 0.61
CA VAL A 268 26.30 -5.48 -0.63
C VAL A 268 27.62 -4.76 -1.01
N ASP A 269 28.50 -4.54 -0.02
CA ASP A 269 29.88 -4.06 -0.17
C ASP A 269 30.84 -5.14 -0.71
#